data_AF-A0A7S2QFI5-F1
#
_entry.id   AF-A0A7S2QFI5-F1
#
_cell.length_a   1.000
_cell.length_b   1.000
_cell.length_c   1.000
_cell.angle_alpha   90.00
_cell.angle_beta   90.00
_cell.angle_gamma   90.00
#
_symmetry.space_group_name_H-M   'P 1'
#
loop_
_entity.id
_entity.type
_entity.pdbx_description
1 polymer ?
#
loop_
_entity_poly.entity_id
_entity_poly.type
_entity_poly.pdbx_seq_one_letter_code
_entity_poly.pdbx_strand_id
1 'polypeptide(L)'
;PDEGGPRSAEAAGPPTREALLGTAMWVVSGDRSASEDLMDHLMDCGKSVLAAGTEPSAFAQIVADLAKHRKQPKDAVLTFVEVEHVAIMEIVREAGRVGFAGVVVSPDSGSYSAGVADCCRDAGIACFEVDLFTALSMT
;
A
#
# COMPACT_ATOMS: atom_id res chain seq x y z
N PRO A 1 8.12 -23.61 -35.46
CA PRO A 1 8.79 -23.63 -34.15
C PRO A 1 10.03 -22.75 -34.21
N ASP A 2 9.87 -21.49 -33.82
CA ASP A 2 10.99 -20.55 -33.64
C ASP A 2 10.84 -20.00 -32.22
N GLU A 3 11.83 -20.32 -31.41
CA GLU A 3 11.84 -20.13 -29.97
C GLU A 3 12.06 -18.64 -29.65
N GLY A 4 10.95 -17.93 -29.43
CA GLY A 4 10.97 -16.62 -28.78
C GLY A 4 11.48 -16.78 -27.35
N GLY A 5 12.80 -16.63 -27.17
CA GLY A 5 13.48 -16.72 -25.89
C GLY A 5 12.84 -15.84 -24.81
N PRO A 6 12.97 -16.22 -23.53
CA PRO A 6 12.38 -15.46 -22.43
C PRO A 6 12.97 -14.04 -22.44
N ARG A 7 12.12 -13.04 -22.67
CA ARG A 7 12.45 -11.65 -22.40
C ARG A 7 12.91 -11.57 -20.95
N SER A 8 14.19 -11.36 -20.76
CA SER A 8 14.76 -10.96 -19.48
C SER A 8 13.90 -9.80 -18.97
N ALA A 9 13.22 -10.01 -17.85
CA ALA A 9 12.60 -8.93 -17.12
C ALA A 9 13.74 -7.97 -16.77
N GLU A 10 13.81 -6.82 -17.47
CA GLU A 10 14.55 -5.67 -16.97
C GLU A 10 14.14 -5.52 -15.52
N ALA A 11 15.13 -5.49 -14.62
CA ALA A 11 14.91 -5.20 -13.23
C ALA A 11 14.33 -3.79 -13.16
N ALA A 12 13.00 -3.69 -13.18
CA ALA A 12 12.30 -2.45 -12.92
C ALA A 12 12.82 -1.98 -11.57
N GLY A 13 13.45 -0.80 -11.55
CA GLY A 13 13.88 -0.17 -10.31
C GLY A 13 12.70 -0.02 -9.35
N PRO A 14 12.95 0.35 -8.09
CA PRO A 14 11.87 0.60 -7.14
C PRO A 14 10.84 1.57 -7.76
N PRO A 15 9.52 1.30 -7.60
CA PRO A 15 8.49 2.14 -8.21
C PRO A 15 8.64 3.58 -7.75
N THR A 16 8.44 4.53 -8.66
CA THR A 16 8.48 5.96 -8.30
C THR A 16 7.23 6.34 -7.51
N ARG A 17 7.27 7.47 -6.82
CA ARG A 17 6.13 8.01 -6.08
C ARG A 17 4.92 8.19 -7.01
N GLU A 18 5.13 8.74 -8.19
CA GLU A 18 4.08 8.98 -9.20
C GLU A 18 3.46 7.67 -9.69
N ALA A 19 4.26 6.61 -9.85
CA ALA A 19 3.76 5.30 -10.24
C ALA A 19 2.83 4.70 -9.18
N LEU A 20 3.18 4.84 -7.90
CA LEU A 20 2.31 4.41 -6.80
C LEU A 20 1.07 5.26 -6.68
N LEU A 21 1.19 6.60 -6.73
CA LEU A 21 0.03 7.49 -6.70
C LEU A 21 -0.91 7.26 -7.91
N GLY A 22 -0.34 6.87 -9.05
CA GLY A 22 -1.06 6.48 -10.26
C GLY A 22 -1.80 5.15 -10.15
N THR A 23 -1.48 4.32 -9.15
CA THR A 23 -2.07 2.98 -8.98
C THR A 23 -3.59 3.09 -8.76
N ALA A 24 -4.33 2.18 -9.39
CA ALA A 24 -5.79 2.21 -9.41
C ALA A 24 -6.42 1.60 -8.16
N MET A 25 -5.71 0.71 -7.45
CA MET A 25 -6.21 0.03 -6.26
C MET A 25 -5.45 0.44 -5.01
N TRP A 26 -6.19 0.75 -3.95
CA TRP A 26 -5.68 1.21 -2.67
C TRP A 26 -6.25 0.35 -1.56
N VAL A 27 -5.40 -0.09 -0.65
CA VAL A 27 -5.79 -0.74 0.59
C VAL A 27 -5.47 0.22 1.71
N VAL A 28 -6.49 0.68 2.43
CA VAL A 28 -6.34 1.67 3.50
C VAL A 28 -6.48 0.96 4.83
N SER A 29 -5.40 0.94 5.61
CA SER A 29 -5.36 0.45 6.97
C SER A 29 -5.37 1.64 7.92
N GLY A 30 -6.35 1.70 8.81
CA GLY A 30 -6.57 2.86 9.66
C GLY A 30 -7.88 2.83 10.40
N ASP A 31 -8.01 3.70 11.39
CA ASP A 31 -9.29 3.97 12.04
C ASP A 31 -10.29 4.50 11.03
N ARG A 32 -11.55 4.01 11.10
CA ARG A 32 -12.56 4.34 10.08
C ARG A 32 -12.82 5.84 10.00
N SER A 33 -12.94 6.53 11.13
CA SER A 33 -13.16 7.97 11.17
C SER A 33 -11.97 8.77 10.67
N ALA A 34 -10.75 8.28 10.90
CA ALA A 34 -9.53 8.93 10.43
C ALA A 34 -9.28 8.70 8.93
N SER A 35 -9.71 7.55 8.41
CA SER A 35 -9.51 7.15 7.02
C SER A 35 -10.64 7.56 6.08
N GLU A 36 -11.81 7.95 6.57
CA GLU A 36 -13.01 8.27 5.77
C GLU A 36 -12.73 9.35 4.72
N ASP A 37 -12.21 10.50 5.12
CA ASP A 37 -11.90 11.61 4.20
C ASP A 37 -10.91 11.20 3.10
N LEU A 38 -9.91 10.38 3.45
CA LEU A 38 -8.94 9.86 2.48
C LEU A 38 -9.60 8.89 1.51
N MET A 39 -10.41 7.96 2.02
CA MET A 39 -11.09 6.97 1.21
C MET A 39 -12.06 7.63 0.22
N ASP A 40 -12.84 8.61 0.68
CA ASP A 40 -13.77 9.38 -0.15
C ASP A 40 -13.03 10.13 -1.26
N HIS A 41 -11.95 10.84 -0.92
CA HIS A 41 -11.16 11.53 -1.93
C HIS A 41 -10.54 10.57 -2.96
N LEU A 42 -10.00 9.42 -2.52
CA LEU A 42 -9.47 8.41 -3.42
C LEU A 42 -10.56 7.89 -4.37
N MET A 43 -11.78 7.67 -3.86
CA MET A 43 -12.92 7.27 -4.69
C MET A 43 -13.35 8.37 -5.68
N ASP A 44 -13.35 9.63 -5.26
CA ASP A 44 -13.62 10.79 -6.14
C ASP A 44 -12.57 10.91 -7.25
N CYS A 45 -11.32 10.54 -6.96
CA CYS A 45 -10.24 10.42 -7.93
C CYS A 45 -10.34 9.16 -8.82
N GLY A 46 -11.42 8.39 -8.72
CA GLY A 46 -11.67 7.18 -9.52
C GLY A 46 -10.85 5.96 -9.08
N LYS A 47 -10.29 5.96 -7.86
CA LYS A 47 -9.55 4.82 -7.33
C LYS A 47 -10.50 3.78 -6.73
N SER A 48 -10.12 2.51 -6.82
CA SER A 48 -10.76 1.43 -6.08
C SER A 48 -10.13 1.31 -4.70
N VAL A 49 -10.93 1.48 -3.65
CA VAL A 49 -10.45 1.51 -2.27
C VAL A 49 -10.98 0.30 -1.50
N LEU A 50 -10.10 -0.35 -0.72
CA LEU A 50 -10.42 -1.45 0.19
C LEU A 50 -10.02 -1.05 1.61
N ALA A 51 -10.98 -1.02 2.53
CA ALA A 51 -10.73 -0.67 3.92
C ALA A 51 -10.29 -1.92 4.71
N ALA A 52 -9.03 -1.95 5.15
CA ALA A 52 -8.46 -3.00 5.99
C ALA A 52 -8.71 -2.77 7.48
N GLY A 53 -9.02 -1.54 7.91
CA GLY A 53 -9.11 -1.21 9.33
C GLY A 53 -7.74 -1.24 10.04
N THR A 54 -7.75 -1.36 11.36
CA THR A 54 -6.54 -1.37 12.20
C THR A 54 -6.05 -2.79 12.53
N GLU A 55 -6.90 -3.80 12.36
CA GLU A 55 -6.62 -5.19 12.75
C GLU A 55 -5.85 -5.95 11.64
N PRO A 56 -4.72 -6.63 11.96
CA PRO A 56 -3.97 -7.44 10.98
C PRO A 56 -4.82 -8.53 10.31
N SER A 57 -5.80 -9.09 11.04
CA SER A 57 -6.70 -10.13 10.54
C SER A 57 -7.60 -9.64 9.40
N ALA A 58 -8.01 -8.38 9.43
CA ALA A 58 -8.82 -7.77 8.38
C ALA A 58 -7.98 -7.50 7.11
N PHE A 59 -6.72 -7.09 7.26
CA PHE A 59 -5.78 -7.02 6.14
C PHE A 59 -5.54 -8.40 5.50
N ALA A 60 -5.31 -9.44 6.32
CA ALA A 60 -5.12 -10.81 5.83
C ALA A 60 -6.33 -11.31 5.02
N GLN A 61 -7.55 -10.94 5.43
CA GLN A 61 -8.77 -11.26 4.68
C GLN A 61 -8.78 -10.57 3.30
N ILE A 62 -8.42 -9.29 3.22
CA ILE A 62 -8.30 -8.56 1.94
C ILE A 62 -7.28 -9.22 1.03
N VAL A 63 -6.11 -9.57 1.56
CA VAL A 63 -5.06 -10.29 0.83
C VAL A 63 -5.60 -11.62 0.27
N ALA A 64 -6.32 -12.39 1.10
CA ALA A 64 -6.92 -13.66 0.69
C ALA A 64 -7.96 -13.46 -0.43
N ASP A 65 -8.75 -12.38 -0.37
CA ASP A 65 -9.77 -12.09 -1.39
C ASP A 65 -9.14 -11.58 -2.69
N LEU A 66 -8.11 -10.73 -2.63
CA LEU A 66 -7.33 -10.33 -3.81
C LEU A 66 -6.74 -11.54 -4.54
N ALA A 67 -6.18 -12.49 -3.79
CA ALA A 67 -5.63 -13.73 -4.35
C ALA A 67 -6.69 -14.56 -5.09
N LYS A 68 -7.93 -14.63 -4.58
CA LYS A 68 -9.04 -15.36 -5.22
C LYS A 68 -9.46 -14.76 -6.56
N HIS A 69 -9.39 -13.43 -6.70
CA HIS A 69 -9.88 -12.71 -7.87
C HIS A 69 -8.86 -12.59 -9.01
N ARG A 70 -7.68 -13.20 -8.90
CA ARG A 70 -6.53 -13.02 -9.83
C ARG A 70 -6.14 -11.56 -10.10
N LYS A 71 -6.63 -10.63 -9.28
CA LYS A 71 -6.10 -9.28 -9.22
C LYS A 71 -4.78 -9.39 -8.46
N GLN A 72 -3.66 -9.14 -9.13
CA GLN A 72 -2.38 -9.30 -8.46
C GLN A 72 -2.25 -8.17 -7.43
N PRO A 73 -1.84 -8.47 -6.18
CA PRO A 73 -1.55 -7.44 -5.17
C PRO A 73 -0.53 -6.39 -5.65
N LYS A 74 0.26 -6.75 -6.68
CA LYS A 74 1.23 -5.91 -7.39
C LYS A 74 0.65 -4.66 -8.03
N ASP A 75 -0.68 -4.60 -8.19
CA ASP A 75 -1.41 -3.43 -8.70
C ASP A 75 -2.10 -2.65 -7.56
N ALA A 76 -1.75 -2.92 -6.30
CA ALA A 76 -2.34 -2.27 -5.13
C ALA A 76 -1.29 -1.55 -4.29
N VAL A 77 -1.66 -0.37 -3.79
CA VAL A 77 -0.89 0.40 -2.81
C VAL A 77 -1.51 0.22 -1.44
N LEU A 78 -0.68 -0.06 -0.45
CA LEU A 78 -1.09 -0.10 0.95
C LEU A 78 -0.87 1.27 1.57
N THR A 79 -1.87 1.80 2.28
CA THR A 79 -1.77 3.10 2.97
C THR A 79 -2.13 2.96 4.43
N PHE A 80 -1.35 3.61 5.29
CA PHE A 80 -1.57 3.65 6.74
C PHE A 80 -2.05 5.02 7.21
N VAL A 81 -3.11 5.03 8.03
CA VAL A 81 -3.70 6.22 8.66
C VAL A 81 -4.04 5.91 10.12
N GLU A 82 -3.33 6.51 11.07
CA GLU A 82 -3.57 6.41 12.52
C GLU A 82 -3.66 4.96 13.08
N VAL A 83 -2.91 4.01 12.51
CA VAL A 83 -2.85 2.62 13.00
C VAL A 83 -1.91 2.48 14.21
N GLU A 84 -2.25 1.61 15.16
CA GLU A 84 -1.34 1.24 16.26
C GLU A 84 0.00 0.67 15.76
N HIS A 85 1.07 1.08 16.44
CA HIS A 85 2.48 0.79 16.10
C HIS A 85 2.81 -0.71 15.90
N VAL A 86 2.07 -1.61 16.54
CA VAL A 86 2.37 -3.06 16.49
C VAL A 86 1.81 -3.70 15.22
N ALA A 87 0.64 -3.26 14.76
CA ALA A 87 -0.04 -3.83 13.61
C ALA A 87 0.64 -3.47 12.27
N ILE A 88 1.19 -2.25 12.15
CA ILE A 88 1.81 -1.76 10.91
C ILE A 88 2.96 -2.66 10.43
N MET A 89 3.81 -3.17 11.31
CA MET A 89 4.95 -4.01 10.92
C MET A 89 4.51 -5.38 10.38
N GLU A 90 3.48 -5.99 10.98
CA GLU A 90 2.92 -7.26 10.50
C GLU A 90 2.27 -7.08 9.12
N ILE A 91 1.50 -6.02 8.95
CA ILE A 91 0.82 -5.68 7.70
C ILE A 91 1.87 -5.39 6.59
N VAL A 92 2.93 -4.64 6.88
CA VAL A 92 4.02 -4.36 5.92
C VAL A 92 4.71 -5.65 5.46
N ARG A 93 5.04 -6.57 6.38
CA ARG A 93 5.69 -7.84 6.03
C ARG A 93 4.80 -8.68 5.14
N GLU A 94 3.51 -8.74 5.46
CA GLU A 94 2.53 -9.48 4.66
C GLU A 94 2.34 -8.84 3.27
N ALA A 95 2.30 -7.51 3.20
CA ALA A 95 2.23 -6.76 1.94
C ALA A 95 3.44 -7.03 1.03
N GLY A 96 4.65 -7.05 1.60
CA GLY A 96 5.86 -7.43 0.87
C GLY A 96 5.82 -8.89 0.38
N ARG A 97 5.36 -9.81 1.24
CA ARG A 97 5.23 -11.24 0.91
C ARG A 97 4.29 -11.49 -0.27
N VAL A 98 3.18 -10.77 -0.33
CA VAL A 98 2.17 -10.93 -1.40
C VAL A 98 2.43 -10.03 -2.61
N GLY A 99 3.41 -9.12 -2.48
CA GLY A 99 3.94 -8.30 -3.55
C GLY A 99 3.09 -7.08 -3.85
N PHE A 100 2.67 -6.31 -2.84
CA PHE A 100 2.07 -4.99 -3.06
C PHE A 100 3.01 -4.08 -3.85
N ALA A 101 2.44 -3.13 -4.62
CA ALA A 101 3.22 -2.17 -5.40
C ALA A 101 4.11 -1.31 -4.51
N GLY A 102 3.58 -0.91 -3.35
CA GLY A 102 4.26 -0.06 -2.40
C GLY A 102 3.41 0.24 -1.17
N VAL A 103 4.04 0.89 -0.21
CA VAL A 103 3.42 1.41 1.01
C VAL A 103 3.50 2.93 1.00
N VAL A 104 2.37 3.58 1.29
CA VAL A 104 2.28 5.00 1.61
C VAL A 104 2.00 5.13 3.10
N VAL A 105 2.82 5.91 3.79
CA VAL A 105 2.67 6.17 5.22
C VAL A 105 2.33 7.64 5.39
N SER A 106 1.21 7.93 6.04
CA SER A 106 0.75 9.30 6.29
C SER A 106 0.54 9.54 7.78
N PRO A 107 1.05 10.62 8.38
CA PRO A 107 1.81 11.68 7.71
C PRO A 107 3.27 11.30 7.41
N ASP A 108 3.90 10.50 8.28
CA ASP A 108 5.28 10.03 8.14
C ASP A 108 5.51 8.75 8.96
N SER A 109 6.60 8.02 8.69
CA SER A 109 6.89 6.77 9.40
C SER A 109 7.26 6.96 10.87
N GLY A 110 7.84 8.11 11.23
CA GLY A 110 8.19 8.47 12.60
C GLY A 110 6.97 8.63 13.51
N SER A 111 5.83 9.00 12.93
CA SER A 111 4.54 9.06 13.63
C SER A 111 4.01 7.69 14.06
N TYR A 112 4.52 6.58 13.47
CA TYR A 112 4.05 5.22 13.73
C TYR A 112 5.06 4.26 14.33
N SER A 113 6.36 4.51 14.22
CA SER A 113 7.46 3.75 14.83
C SER A 113 8.75 4.03 14.05
N ALA A 114 9.86 4.20 14.76
CA ALA A 114 11.18 4.36 14.15
C ALA A 114 11.63 3.17 13.26
N GLY A 115 10.89 2.05 13.24
CA GLY A 115 11.23 0.87 12.45
C GLY A 115 10.39 0.62 11.19
N VAL A 116 9.39 1.47 10.86
CA VAL A 116 8.50 1.18 9.71
C VAL A 116 9.26 1.25 8.38
N ALA A 117 10.10 2.26 8.18
CA ALA A 117 10.90 2.41 6.96
C ALA A 117 11.90 1.24 6.78
N ASP A 118 12.53 0.81 7.87
CA ASP A 118 13.43 -0.35 7.85
C ASP A 118 12.66 -1.65 7.60
N CYS A 119 11.47 -1.81 8.20
CA CYS A 119 10.59 -2.96 7.96
C CYS A 119 10.16 -3.05 6.49
N CYS A 120 9.83 -1.91 5.84
CA CYS A 120 9.52 -1.88 4.42
C CYS A 120 10.72 -2.28 3.56
N ARG A 121 11.92 -1.78 3.91
CA ARG A 121 13.17 -2.15 3.22
C ARG A 121 13.45 -3.64 3.32
N ASP A 122 13.34 -4.22 4.52
CA ASP A 122 13.56 -5.64 4.78
C ASP A 122 12.52 -6.52 4.08
N ALA A 123 11.29 -6.03 3.95
CA ALA A 123 10.22 -6.69 3.21
C ALA A 123 10.32 -6.52 1.68
N GLY A 124 11.30 -5.74 1.19
CA GLY A 124 11.51 -5.48 -0.24
C GLY A 124 10.41 -4.64 -0.90
N ILE A 125 9.66 -3.86 -0.11
CA ILE A 125 8.57 -3.02 -0.60
C ILE A 125 8.96 -1.54 -0.54
N ALA A 126 8.61 -0.79 -1.58
CA ALA A 126 8.87 0.65 -1.59
C ALA A 126 8.00 1.36 -0.56
N CYS A 127 8.58 2.29 0.21
CA CYS A 127 7.88 3.06 1.24
C CYS A 127 7.97 4.54 0.91
N PHE A 128 6.83 5.22 0.91
CA PHE A 128 6.74 6.65 0.69
C PHE A 128 6.01 7.32 1.84
N GLU A 129 6.66 8.32 2.42
CA GLU A 129 6.08 9.16 3.44
C GLU A 129 5.40 10.34 2.76
N VAL A 130 4.10 10.48 2.98
CA VAL A 130 3.29 11.54 2.39
C VAL A 130 2.29 12.00 3.43
N ASP A 131 2.32 13.28 3.75
CA ASP A 131 1.19 13.90 4.45
C ASP A 131 0.01 14.02 3.50
N LEU A 132 -0.86 13.02 3.54
CA LEU A 132 -2.02 12.95 2.67
C LEU A 132 -3.01 14.06 3.03
N PHE A 133 -3.21 14.40 4.30
CA PHE A 133 -4.17 15.44 4.70
C PHE A 133 -3.74 16.84 4.24
N THR A 134 -2.44 17.14 4.28
CA THR A 134 -1.92 18.38 3.69
C THR A 134 -2.02 18.37 2.17
N ALA A 135 -1.76 17.23 1.51
CA ALA A 135 -1.88 17.12 0.06
C ALA A 135 -3.33 17.26 -0.43
N LEU A 136 -4.29 16.74 0.33
CA LEU A 136 -5.72 16.80 0.06
C LEU A 136 -6.29 18.23 0.23
N SER A 137 -5.70 19.03 1.12
CA SER A 137 -6.13 20.41 1.37
C SER A 137 -5.71 21.41 0.27
N MET A 138 -4.89 20.98 -0.70
CA MET A 138 -4.35 21.83 -1.77
C MET A 138 -5.03 21.63 -3.14
N THR A 139 -6.02 20.73 -3.23
CA THR A 139 -6.84 20.46 -4.42
C THR A 139 -8.25 21.00 -4.26
#